data_AF-A0A0M4FTS7-F1
#
_entry.id   AF-A0A0M4FTS7-F1
#
_cell.length_a   1.000
_cell.length_b   1.000
_cell.length_c   1.000
_cell.angle_alpha   90.00
_cell.angle_beta   90.00
_cell.angle_gamma   90.00
#
_symmetry.space_group_name_H-M   'P 1'
#
loop_
_entity.id
_entity.type
_entity.pdbx_description
1 polymer ?
#
loop_
_entity_poly.entity_id
_entity_poly.type
_entity_poly.pdbx_seq_one_letter_code
_entity_poly.pdbx_strand_id
1 'polypeptide(L)'
;MCPYYPIRVNKWDHVLYLLRQSLYAEEMVCAMSSELFHIPKTKDLKGNREMHSHLVPASYHRVTAAGSAQRLKNGEKQNSIVETMTACILNAESQDKKVREGLKTMEENAIPEYKPFIKVIIKWQEQAETSLNQAKASLQSIGVSFSAESEQQSGEYSQ
;
A
#
# COMPACT_ATOMS: atom_id res chain seq x y z
N MET A 1 -48.00 5.63 -0.82
CA MET A 1 -46.80 6.21 -0.17
C MET A 1 -45.70 5.17 -0.23
N CYS A 2 -44.63 5.44 -0.98
CA CYS A 2 -43.46 4.56 -1.03
C CYS A 2 -42.61 4.83 0.23
N PRO A 3 -42.20 3.83 1.02
CA PRO A 3 -41.38 4.08 2.21
C PRO A 3 -39.99 4.55 1.76
N TYR A 4 -39.62 5.74 2.20
CA TYR A 4 -38.27 6.27 2.05
C TYR A 4 -37.34 5.45 2.96
N TYR A 5 -36.71 4.41 2.43
CA TYR A 5 -35.63 3.73 3.14
C TYR A 5 -34.41 4.66 3.13
N PRO A 6 -33.91 5.12 4.28
CA PRO A 6 -32.66 5.85 4.31
C PRO A 6 -31.56 4.89 3.84
N ILE A 7 -30.97 5.18 2.68
CA ILE A 7 -29.76 4.51 2.21
C ILE A 7 -28.68 4.78 3.26
N ARG A 8 -28.46 3.82 4.17
CA ARG A 8 -27.29 3.86 5.05
C ARG A 8 -26.06 3.65 4.18
N VAL A 9 -25.42 4.74 3.80
CA VAL A 9 -24.09 4.69 3.18
C VAL A 9 -23.17 3.98 4.17
N ASN A 10 -22.63 2.84 3.77
CA ASN A 10 -21.71 2.09 4.61
C ASN A 10 -20.40 2.89 4.67
N LYS A 11 -20.06 3.39 5.86
CA LYS A 11 -18.86 4.22 6.09
C LYS A 11 -17.57 3.52 5.65
N TRP A 12 -17.56 2.19 5.56
CA TRP A 12 -16.44 1.38 5.11
C TRP A 12 -16.29 1.29 3.59
N ASP A 13 -17.33 1.60 2.80
CA ASP A 13 -17.28 1.52 1.34
C ASP A 13 -16.19 2.43 0.76
N HIS A 14 -16.12 3.67 1.24
CA HIS A 14 -15.15 4.65 0.78
C HIS A 14 -13.72 4.27 1.20
N VAL A 15 -13.54 3.82 2.45
CA VAL A 15 -12.25 3.31 2.94
C VAL A 15 -11.77 2.15 2.09
N LEU A 16 -12.64 1.16 1.84
CA LEU A 16 -12.32 0.01 1.00
C LEU A 16 -11.95 0.42 -0.43
N TYR A 17 -12.69 1.37 -1.01
CA TYR A 17 -12.40 1.89 -2.34
C TYR A 17 -10.97 2.47 -2.39
N LEU A 18 -10.61 3.34 -1.44
CA LEU A 18 -9.29 3.97 -1.39
C LEU A 18 -8.16 2.95 -1.16
N LEU A 19 -8.36 1.98 -0.27
CA LEU A 19 -7.41 0.90 -0.05
C LEU A 19 -7.20 0.04 -1.30
N ARG A 20 -8.26 -0.22 -2.08
CA ARG A 20 -8.16 -0.92 -3.37
C ARG A 20 -7.42 -0.10 -4.42
N GLN A 21 -7.62 1.22 -4.47
CA GLN A 21 -6.87 2.10 -5.36
C GLN A 21 -5.37 2.11 -4.99
N SER A 22 -5.05 2.14 -3.70
CA SER A 22 -3.67 2.02 -3.21
C SER A 22 -3.05 0.68 -3.60
N LEU A 23 -3.76 -0.43 -3.37
CA LEU A 23 -3.30 -1.76 -3.73
C LEU A 23 -3.10 -1.92 -5.24
N TYR A 24 -4.03 -1.44 -6.07
CA TYR A 24 -3.89 -1.49 -7.52
C TYR A 24 -2.67 -0.73 -8.02
N ALA A 25 -2.39 0.46 -7.45
CA ALA A 25 -1.18 1.20 -7.80
C ALA A 25 0.09 0.45 -7.37
N GLU A 26 0.09 -0.20 -6.20
CA GLU A 26 1.18 -1.07 -5.74
C GLU A 26 1.39 -2.28 -6.68
N GLU A 27 0.30 -2.89 -7.18
CA GLU A 27 0.36 -3.97 -8.18
C GLU A 27 1.11 -3.51 -9.44
N MET A 28 0.88 -2.28 -9.88
CA MET A 28 1.61 -1.68 -11.01
C MET A 28 3.10 -1.48 -10.68
N VAL A 29 3.44 -1.00 -9.48
CA VAL A 29 4.85 -0.89 -9.04
C VAL A 29 5.50 -2.27 -9.08
N CYS A 30 4.88 -3.27 -8.45
CA CYS A 30 5.37 -4.65 -8.38
C CYS A 30 5.58 -5.26 -9.77
N ALA A 31 4.61 -5.14 -10.66
CA ALA A 31 4.68 -5.71 -12.01
C ALA A 31 5.84 -5.09 -12.79
N MET A 32 5.91 -3.75 -12.82
CA MET A 32 6.90 -3.02 -13.62
C MET A 32 8.32 -3.16 -13.06
N SER A 33 8.50 -3.12 -11.73
CA SER A 33 9.82 -3.27 -11.12
C SER A 33 10.35 -4.71 -11.21
N SER A 34 9.45 -5.70 -11.12
CA SER A 34 9.83 -7.12 -11.28
C SER A 34 10.27 -7.42 -12.71
N GLU A 35 9.62 -6.82 -13.71
CA GLU A 35 10.01 -6.95 -15.12
C GLU A 35 11.49 -6.61 -15.34
N LEU A 36 12.02 -5.61 -14.62
CA LEU A 36 13.41 -5.17 -14.75
C LEU A 36 14.43 -6.27 -14.41
N PHE A 37 14.08 -7.27 -13.59
CA PHE A 37 14.94 -8.44 -13.34
C PHE A 37 15.07 -9.37 -14.55
N HIS A 38 14.12 -9.33 -15.48
CA HIS A 38 14.07 -10.20 -16.65
C HIS A 38 14.66 -9.54 -17.91
N ILE A 39 15.02 -8.26 -17.83
CA ILE A 39 15.62 -7.52 -18.94
C ILE A 39 17.16 -7.49 -18.75
N PRO A 40 17.97 -7.99 -19.70
CA PRO A 40 19.42 -8.08 -19.54
C PRO A 40 20.12 -6.76 -19.19
N LYS A 41 19.60 -5.62 -19.67
CA LYS A 41 20.14 -4.29 -19.41
C LYS A 41 19.86 -3.75 -18.00
N THR A 42 18.86 -4.30 -17.30
CA THR A 42 18.40 -3.80 -15.99
C THR A 42 18.37 -4.88 -14.90
N LYS A 43 18.71 -6.13 -15.22
CA LYS A 43 18.66 -7.26 -14.27
C LYS A 43 19.45 -7.02 -12.97
N ASP A 44 20.52 -6.24 -13.05
CA ASP A 44 21.40 -5.88 -11.94
C ASP A 44 21.25 -4.39 -11.54
N LEU A 45 20.13 -3.75 -11.90
CA LEU A 45 19.89 -2.34 -11.59
C LEU A 45 19.92 -2.11 -10.07
N LYS A 46 20.88 -1.29 -9.64
CA LYS A 46 21.05 -0.92 -8.23
C LYS A 46 19.76 -0.29 -7.69
N GLY A 47 19.39 -0.68 -6.47
CA GLY A 47 18.16 -0.25 -5.82
C GLY A 47 16.98 -1.19 -6.05
N ASN A 48 16.90 -1.93 -7.16
CA ASN A 48 15.71 -2.75 -7.46
C ASN A 48 15.50 -3.87 -6.42
N ARG A 49 16.57 -4.60 -6.06
CA ARG A 49 16.50 -5.66 -5.04
C ARG A 49 16.14 -5.13 -3.66
N GLU A 50 16.76 -4.03 -3.25
CA GLU A 50 16.53 -3.40 -1.95
C GLU A 50 15.10 -2.88 -1.85
N MET A 51 14.63 -2.16 -2.87
CA MET A 51 13.25 -1.72 -3.02
C MET A 51 12.27 -2.90 -2.86
N HIS A 52 12.52 -4.03 -3.53
CA HIS A 52 11.68 -5.22 -3.44
C HIS A 52 11.60 -5.84 -2.04
N SER A 53 12.66 -5.76 -1.23
CA SER A 53 12.61 -6.24 0.17
C SER A 53 11.62 -5.46 1.04
N HIS A 54 11.24 -4.25 0.62
CA HIS A 54 10.22 -3.41 1.27
C HIS A 54 8.88 -3.44 0.54
N LEU A 55 8.88 -3.62 -0.78
CA LEU A 55 7.66 -3.69 -1.59
C LEU A 55 6.78 -4.90 -1.25
N VAL A 56 7.40 -6.06 -1.00
CA VAL A 56 6.67 -7.28 -0.59
C VAL A 56 5.91 -7.09 0.73
N PRO A 57 6.56 -6.65 1.84
CA PRO A 57 5.82 -6.39 3.07
C PRO A 57 4.80 -5.24 2.93
N ALA A 58 5.10 -4.19 2.16
CA ALA A 58 4.14 -3.11 1.89
C ALA A 58 2.86 -3.65 1.22
N SER A 59 3.01 -4.51 0.21
CA SER A 59 1.92 -5.19 -0.48
C SER A 59 1.11 -6.09 0.46
N TYR A 60 1.76 -6.89 1.30
CA TYR A 60 1.09 -7.73 2.30
C TYR A 60 0.20 -6.91 3.23
N HIS A 61 0.70 -5.78 3.71
CA HIS A 61 -0.06 -4.90 4.59
C HIS A 61 -1.26 -4.25 3.87
N ARG A 62 -1.10 -3.80 2.62
CA ARG A 62 -2.21 -3.27 1.81
C ARG A 62 -3.31 -4.32 1.57
N VAL A 63 -2.94 -5.54 1.22
CA VAL A 63 -3.89 -6.67 1.05
C VAL A 63 -4.65 -6.92 2.35
N THR A 64 -3.95 -6.97 3.48
CA THR A 64 -4.55 -7.22 4.80
C THR A 64 -5.49 -6.08 5.23
N ALA A 65 -5.11 -4.83 4.99
CA ALA A 65 -5.95 -3.67 5.26
C ALA A 65 -7.23 -3.69 4.41
N ALA A 66 -7.10 -3.95 3.10
CA ALA A 66 -8.25 -4.04 2.19
C ALA A 66 -9.20 -5.18 2.57
N GLY A 67 -8.66 -6.34 2.95
CA GLY A 67 -9.45 -7.47 3.46
C GLY A 67 -10.21 -7.11 4.74
N SER A 68 -9.55 -6.41 5.67
CA SER A 68 -10.17 -5.93 6.91
C SER A 68 -11.31 -4.94 6.64
N ALA A 69 -11.11 -3.97 5.74
CA ALA A 69 -12.17 -3.05 5.31
C ALA A 69 -13.35 -3.78 4.64
N GLN A 70 -13.08 -4.81 3.83
CA GLN A 70 -14.11 -5.63 3.19
C GLN A 70 -14.96 -6.41 4.21
N ARG A 71 -14.34 -6.93 5.27
CA ARG A 71 -15.03 -7.62 6.38
C ARG A 71 -15.96 -6.66 7.14
N LEU A 72 -15.45 -5.48 7.49
CA LEU A 72 -16.24 -4.42 8.15
C LEU A 72 -17.40 -3.95 7.27
N LYS A 73 -17.16 -3.77 5.96
CA LYS A 73 -18.21 -3.48 4.98
C LYS A 73 -19.31 -4.55 4.99
N ASN A 74 -18.94 -5.83 5.10
CA ASN A 74 -19.90 -6.94 5.11
C ASN A 74 -20.65 -7.10 6.45
N GLY A 75 -20.37 -6.24 7.43
CA GLY A 75 -21.13 -6.17 8.68
C GLY A 75 -20.44 -6.82 9.88
N GLU A 76 -19.20 -7.31 9.74
CA GLU A 76 -18.38 -7.67 10.90
C GLU A 76 -18.09 -6.44 11.77
N LYS A 77 -17.99 -6.62 13.09
CA LYS A 77 -17.92 -5.52 14.07
C LYS A 77 -16.84 -5.67 15.13
N GLN A 78 -15.98 -6.68 15.03
CA GLN A 78 -14.93 -6.88 16.02
C GLN A 78 -13.90 -5.73 15.92
N ASN A 79 -13.62 -5.08 17.05
CA ASN A 79 -12.65 -3.97 17.11
C ASN A 79 -11.25 -4.40 16.62
N SER A 80 -10.87 -5.66 16.85
CA SER A 80 -9.60 -6.22 16.37
C SER A 80 -9.44 -6.15 14.85
N ILE A 81 -10.53 -6.10 14.07
CA ILE A 81 -10.47 -5.89 12.61
C ILE A 81 -10.06 -4.46 12.29
N VAL A 82 -10.60 -3.48 13.03
CA VAL A 82 -10.23 -2.06 12.87
C VAL A 82 -8.76 -1.86 13.27
N GLU A 83 -8.33 -2.43 14.41
CA GLU A 83 -6.94 -2.38 14.88
C GLU A 83 -5.98 -3.04 13.88
N THR A 84 -6.33 -4.20 13.34
CA THR A 84 -5.51 -4.88 12.31
C THR A 84 -5.38 -4.01 11.06
N MET A 85 -6.48 -3.41 10.60
CA MET A 85 -6.49 -2.53 9.44
C MET A 85 -5.61 -1.30 9.65
N THR A 86 -5.74 -0.60 10.79
CA THR A 86 -4.97 0.61 11.06
C THR A 86 -3.48 0.31 11.21
N ALA A 87 -3.12 -0.77 11.92
CA ALA A 87 -1.73 -1.21 12.03
C ALA A 87 -1.13 -1.54 10.65
N CYS A 88 -1.87 -2.24 9.79
CA CYS A 88 -1.40 -2.52 8.43
C CYS A 88 -1.23 -1.26 7.58
N ILE A 89 -2.14 -0.28 7.69
CA ILE A 89 -1.99 1.00 6.98
C ILE A 89 -0.70 1.72 7.41
N LEU A 90 -0.41 1.77 8.71
CA LEU A 90 0.82 2.40 9.23
C LEU A 90 2.08 1.65 8.80
N ASN A 91 2.04 0.32 8.82
CA ASN A 91 3.17 -0.50 8.38
C ASN A 91 3.43 -0.36 6.88
N ALA A 92 2.38 -0.32 6.04
CA ALA A 92 2.53 -0.04 4.61
C ALA A 92 3.17 1.34 4.37
N GLU A 93 2.68 2.39 5.05
CA GLU A 93 3.23 3.75 4.97
C GLU A 93 4.72 3.81 5.40
N SER A 94 5.10 2.99 6.40
CA SER A 94 6.49 2.88 6.84
C SER A 94 7.38 2.23 5.77
N GLN A 95 6.93 1.11 5.18
CA GLN A 95 7.65 0.42 4.11
C GLN A 95 7.76 1.28 2.84
N ASP A 96 6.72 2.06 2.50
CA ASP A 96 6.72 2.96 1.35
C ASP A 96 7.90 3.93 1.34
N LYS A 97 8.34 4.39 2.53
CA LYS A 97 9.52 5.26 2.65
C LYS A 97 10.76 4.59 2.04
N LYS A 98 10.95 3.30 2.31
CA LYS A 98 12.06 2.51 1.81
C LYS A 98 11.90 2.12 0.35
N VAL A 99 10.66 1.88 -0.10
CA VAL A 99 10.36 1.72 -1.52
C VAL A 99 10.77 2.97 -2.30
N ARG A 100 10.43 4.17 -1.83
CA ARG A 100 10.86 5.44 -2.46
C ARG A 100 12.38 5.62 -2.50
N GLU A 101 13.07 5.29 -1.41
CA GLU A 101 14.55 5.33 -1.37
C GLU A 101 15.16 4.41 -2.44
N GLY A 102 14.63 3.20 -2.58
CA GLY A 102 15.06 2.24 -3.59
C GLY A 102 14.76 2.70 -5.03
N LEU A 103 13.57 3.26 -5.28
CA LEU A 103 13.20 3.81 -6.60
C LEU A 103 14.08 5.01 -6.99
N LYS A 104 14.41 5.88 -6.03
CA LYS A 104 15.35 6.98 -6.26
C LYS A 104 16.73 6.44 -6.65
N THR A 105 17.20 5.42 -5.94
CA THR A 105 18.48 4.75 -6.26
C THR A 105 18.43 4.15 -7.67
N MET A 106 17.32 3.52 -8.06
CA MET A 106 17.13 3.00 -9.41
C MET A 106 17.21 4.10 -10.46
N GLU A 107 16.53 5.24 -10.27
CA GLU A 107 16.53 6.35 -11.22
C GLU A 107 17.94 6.95 -11.42
N GLU A 108 18.70 7.10 -10.33
CA GLU A 108 20.06 7.61 -10.33
C GLU A 108 21.02 6.69 -11.11
N ASN A 109 20.84 5.37 -10.98
CA ASN A 109 21.76 4.35 -11.52
C ASN A 109 21.31 3.74 -12.86
N ALA A 110 20.11 4.08 -13.34
CA ALA A 110 19.61 3.55 -14.60
C ALA A 110 20.28 4.18 -15.82
N ILE A 111 20.49 3.35 -16.85
CA ILE A 111 20.90 3.83 -18.16
C ILE A 111 19.82 4.76 -18.75
N PRO A 112 20.19 5.77 -19.57
CA PRO A 112 19.27 6.82 -20.01
C PRO A 112 17.97 6.30 -20.65
N GLU A 113 18.05 5.20 -21.39
CA GLU A 113 16.92 4.53 -22.05
C GLU A 113 15.81 4.10 -21.06
N TYR A 114 16.15 3.69 -19.83
CA TYR A 114 15.19 3.18 -18.84
C TYR A 114 14.77 4.20 -17.80
N LYS A 115 15.39 5.39 -17.74
CA LYS A 115 14.98 6.45 -16.81
C LYS A 115 13.51 6.85 -16.97
N PRO A 116 12.95 7.00 -18.19
CA PRO A 116 11.52 7.28 -18.35
C PRO A 116 10.63 6.20 -17.75
N PHE A 117 11.00 4.92 -17.92
CA PHE A 117 10.25 3.79 -17.37
C PHE A 117 10.24 3.81 -15.83
N ILE A 118 11.39 4.05 -15.21
CA ILE A 118 11.50 4.17 -13.74
C ILE A 118 10.67 5.35 -13.21
N LYS A 119 10.64 6.48 -13.93
CA LYS A 119 9.76 7.60 -13.57
C LYS A 119 8.27 7.24 -13.61
N VAL A 120 7.86 6.30 -14.47
CA VAL A 120 6.48 5.80 -14.45
C VAL A 120 6.24 4.95 -13.20
N ILE A 121 7.19 4.11 -12.80
CA ILE A 121 7.10 3.34 -11.55
C ILE A 121 7.00 4.28 -10.33
N ILE A 122 7.80 5.35 -10.30
CA ILE A 122 7.74 6.38 -9.24
C ILE A 122 6.35 7.02 -9.16
N LYS A 123 5.72 7.36 -10.30
CA LYS A 123 4.36 7.91 -10.30
C LYS A 123 3.32 6.93 -9.76
N TRP A 124 3.47 5.64 -10.05
CA TRP A 124 2.60 4.62 -9.47
C TRP A 124 2.78 4.51 -7.96
N GLN A 125 4.03 4.58 -7.47
CA GLN A 125 4.30 4.61 -6.03
C GLN A 125 3.66 5.84 -5.35
N GLU A 126 3.77 7.03 -5.96
CA GLU A 126 3.12 8.25 -5.46
C GLU A 126 1.58 8.10 -5.39
N GLN A 127 0.98 7.42 -6.38
CA GLN A 127 -0.45 7.14 -6.39
C GLN A 127 -0.86 6.13 -5.31
N ALA A 128 -0.03 5.10 -5.07
CA ALA A 128 -0.24 4.11 -4.03
C ALA A 128 -0.28 4.78 -2.64
N GLU A 129 0.71 5.63 -2.37
CA GLU A 129 0.84 6.38 -1.12
C GLU A 129 -0.29 7.41 -0.94
N THR A 130 -0.62 8.15 -1.99
CA THR A 130 -1.70 9.15 -1.95
C THR A 130 -3.03 8.49 -1.59
N SER A 131 -3.35 7.36 -2.22
CA SER A 131 -4.58 6.62 -1.95
C SER A 131 -4.58 6.02 -0.53
N LEU A 132 -3.44 5.54 -0.04
CA LEU A 132 -3.29 5.04 1.33
C LEU A 132 -3.53 6.14 2.37
N ASN A 133 -2.94 7.32 2.15
CA ASN A 133 -3.12 8.50 2.99
C ASN A 133 -4.56 9.01 2.99
N GLN A 134 -5.23 8.98 1.84
CA GLN A 134 -6.66 9.28 1.76
C GLN A 134 -7.49 8.26 2.54
N ALA A 135 -7.16 6.97 2.48
CA ALA A 135 -7.85 5.94 3.27
C ALA A 135 -7.70 6.19 4.78
N LYS A 136 -6.48 6.56 5.22
CA LYS A 136 -6.18 6.96 6.60
C LYS A 136 -6.99 8.19 7.04
N ALA A 137 -7.06 9.23 6.20
CA ALA A 137 -7.89 10.40 6.48
C ALA A 137 -9.40 10.07 6.52
N SER A 138 -9.87 9.18 5.63
CA SER A 138 -11.25 8.69 5.65
C SER A 138 -11.57 7.87 6.90
N LEU A 139 -10.61 7.14 7.46
CA LEU A 139 -10.77 6.43 8.73
C LEU A 139 -10.91 7.39 9.91
N GLN A 140 -10.10 8.45 9.93
CA GLN A 140 -10.18 9.49 10.94
C GLN A 140 -11.54 10.21 10.92
N SER A 141 -12.09 10.50 9.73
CA SER A 141 -13.38 11.20 9.60
C SER A 141 -14.58 10.38 10.09
N ILE A 142 -14.44 9.04 10.16
CA ILE A 142 -15.48 8.14 10.69
C ILE A 142 -15.25 7.75 12.15
N GLY A 143 -14.25 8.35 12.82
CA GLY A 143 -13.99 8.21 14.25
C GLY A 143 -12.94 7.17 14.63
N VAL A 144 -12.16 6.65 13.68
CA VAL A 144 -11.05 5.73 13.97
C VAL A 144 -9.79 6.53 14.30
N SER A 145 -9.20 6.28 15.47
CA SER A 145 -7.90 6.83 15.86
C SER A 145 -6.76 5.92 15.41
N PHE A 146 -5.60 6.53 15.11
CA PHE A 146 -4.36 5.82 14.86
C PHE A 146 -3.46 6.02 16.08
N SER A 147 -3.21 4.95 16.84
CA SER A 147 -2.17 4.93 17.87
C SER A 147 -0.80 4.78 17.21
N ALA A 148 0.20 5.53 17.69
CA ALA A 148 1.55 5.53 17.13
C ALA A 148 2.37 4.27 17.46
N GLU A 149 1.80 3.33 18.22
CA GLU A 149 2.48 2.13 18.70
C GLU A 149 2.21 0.94 17.78
N SER A 150 2.94 0.87 16.67
CA SER A 150 3.21 -0.42 16.00
C SER A 150 4.59 -0.41 15.35
N GLU A 151 5.60 0.02 16.09
CA GLU A 151 6.97 -0.43 15.83
C GLU A 151 7.21 -1.73 16.63
N GLN A 152 7.82 -2.70 15.95
CA GLN A 152 8.30 -4.00 16.46
C GLN A 152 7.28 -5.15 16.51
N GLN A 153 7.28 -5.94 15.43
CA GLN A 153 7.55 -7.38 15.52
C GLN A 153 8.05 -7.88 14.15
N SER A 154 9.21 -7.39 13.71
CA SER A 154 10.06 -8.16 12.79
C SER A 154 10.82 -9.17 13.62
N GLY A 155 10.16 -10.28 13.96
CA GLY A 155 10.80 -11.44 14.54
C GLY A 155 11.73 -12.05 13.49
N GLU A 156 13.02 -12.11 13.83
CA GLU A 156 13.99 -13.01 13.23
C GLU A 156 13.38 -14.41 13.10
N TYR A 157 13.14 -14.87 11.87
CA TYR A 157 13.13 -16.30 11.60
C TYR A 157 14.42 -16.61 10.86
N SER A 158 15.47 -16.81 11.66
CA SER A 158 16.62 -17.62 11.26
C SER A 158 16.18 -19.08 11.33
N GLN A 159 16.09 -19.74 10.18
CA GLN A 159 16.28 -21.18 10.04
C GLN A 159 17.40 -21.42 9.03
#